data_AF-A0A259CM59-F1
#
_entry.id   AF-A0A259CM59-F1
#
_cell.length_a   1.000
_cell.length_b   1.000
_cell.length_c   1.000
_cell.angle_alpha   90.00
_cell.angle_beta   90.00
_cell.angle_gamma   90.00
#
_symmetry.space_group_name_H-M   'P 1'
#
loop_
_entity.id
_entity.type
_entity.pdbx_description
1 polymer ?
#
loop_
_entity_poly.entity_id
_entity_poly.type
_entity_poly.pdbx_seq_one_letter_code
_entity_poly.pdbx_strand_id
1 'polypeptide(L)'
;MNNTKKHHFNADHYKNREVALLTQHGKESVLSPILKEKIGCIVTRVKGYDTDLLGTFTRDIPRAGTQIEAARKKARIGMDLSGLKLGLASEGSFGPDPFTGMLPWNVEVLIWIDNEYGIEISAVAQGKTNLVNLLTTSWEETEAFAKTAGFPQHHLIVRPEGENDPRIRKGIAEWTDLQAAFTWALEQSQNKQAFIETDMRAHANPTRMENIRVAAEELAKKLSCLCPACGTPGYSIIERLAGLPCERCGQPTHEIRAEVHGCCKCTHRVTIERSDRQYADPGHCDSCNP
;
A
#
# COMPACT_ATOMS: atom_id res chain seq x y z
N MET A 1 -4.27 40.46 1.25
CA MET A 1 -2.96 40.01 1.74
C MET A 1 -2.91 38.49 1.64
N ASN A 2 -2.47 37.97 0.48
CA ASN A 2 -2.33 36.53 0.25
C ASN A 2 -1.12 36.00 1.01
N ASN A 3 -1.35 35.49 2.22
CA ASN A 3 -0.35 34.74 2.94
C ASN A 3 -0.48 33.26 2.55
N THR A 4 -0.07 32.93 1.33
CA THR A 4 0.23 31.54 0.96
C THR A 4 1.40 31.09 1.82
N LYS A 5 1.10 30.53 2.99
CA LYS A 5 2.09 29.89 3.86
C LYS A 5 2.75 28.78 3.06
N LYS A 6 3.90 29.08 2.47
CA LYS A 6 4.77 28.09 1.83
C LYS A 6 5.03 27.01 2.89
N HIS A 7 4.66 25.77 2.59
CA HIS A 7 5.11 24.64 3.39
C HIS A 7 6.64 24.71 3.44
N HIS A 8 7.21 24.73 4.64
CA HIS A 8 8.65 24.63 4.80
C HIS A 8 9.04 23.18 4.51
N PHE A 9 9.50 22.94 3.30
CA PHE A 9 10.14 21.69 2.92
C PHE A 9 11.58 21.71 3.42
N ASN A 10 11.94 20.78 4.30
CA ASN A 10 13.34 20.57 4.65
C ASN A 10 13.62 19.06 4.68
N ALA A 11 14.42 18.59 3.72
CA ALA A 11 14.80 17.19 3.58
C ALA A 11 15.90 16.76 4.58
N ASP A 12 16.48 17.68 5.35
CA ASP A 12 17.67 17.37 6.16
C ASP A 12 17.38 16.62 7.47
N HIS A 13 16.12 16.55 7.96
CA HIS A 13 15.78 15.91 9.25
C HIS A 13 16.11 14.42 9.32
N TYR A 14 16.10 13.74 8.18
CA TYR A 14 16.38 12.30 8.08
C TYR A 14 17.65 11.97 7.29
N LYS A 15 18.41 13.00 6.91
CA LYS A 15 19.62 12.83 6.11
C LYS A 15 20.66 12.00 6.84
N ASN A 16 21.15 10.97 6.16
CA ASN A 16 22.10 9.97 6.66
C ASN A 16 21.61 9.20 7.90
N ARG A 17 20.33 9.28 8.26
CA ARG A 17 19.75 8.48 9.33
C ARG A 17 19.33 7.13 8.80
N GLU A 18 19.48 6.10 9.62
CA GLU A 18 19.04 4.74 9.30
C GLU A 18 17.63 4.48 9.81
N VAL A 19 16.80 3.86 8.96
CA VAL A 19 15.46 3.37 9.31
C VAL A 19 15.38 1.87 9.17
N ALA A 20 14.88 1.21 10.22
CA ALA A 20 14.68 -0.23 10.22
C ALA A 20 13.53 -0.62 9.29
N LEU A 21 13.79 -1.47 8.30
CA LEU A 21 12.75 -2.08 7.47
C LEU A 21 12.72 -3.59 7.72
N LEU A 22 11.70 -4.04 8.45
CA LEU A 22 11.44 -5.48 8.60
C LEU A 22 10.57 -5.97 7.44
N THR A 23 11.20 -6.68 6.51
CA THR A 23 10.54 -7.28 5.35
C THR A 23 11.21 -8.60 5.01
N GLN A 24 10.44 -9.60 4.56
CA GLN A 24 11.02 -10.84 4.07
C GLN A 24 11.87 -10.55 2.82
N HIS A 25 11.33 -10.00 1.72
CA HIS A 25 12.13 -9.68 0.51
C HIS A 25 11.50 -8.62 -0.41
N GLY A 26 12.34 -7.90 -1.16
CA GLY A 26 12.02 -7.18 -2.40
C GLY A 26 11.57 -5.73 -2.23
N LYS A 27 10.83 -5.40 -1.16
CA LYS A 27 10.25 -4.06 -0.96
C LYS A 27 11.31 -2.95 -0.84
N GLU A 28 12.50 -3.29 -0.35
CA GLU A 28 13.62 -2.35 -0.25
C GLU A 28 14.02 -1.75 -1.61
N SER A 29 13.75 -2.44 -2.72
CA SER A 29 14.14 -1.98 -4.07
C SER A 29 13.36 -0.74 -4.52
N VAL A 30 12.12 -0.57 -4.05
CA VAL A 30 11.29 0.61 -4.33
C VAL A 30 11.33 1.62 -3.19
N LEU A 31 11.45 1.17 -1.94
CA LEU A 31 11.46 2.07 -0.78
C LEU A 31 12.77 2.85 -0.66
N SER A 32 13.91 2.17 -0.81
CA SER A 32 15.22 2.78 -0.53
C SER A 32 15.57 3.94 -1.48
N PRO A 33 15.39 3.83 -2.81
CA PRO A 33 15.69 4.92 -3.72
C PRO A 33 14.88 6.19 -3.41
N ILE A 34 13.58 6.03 -3.14
CA ILE A 34 12.67 7.16 -2.87
C ILE A 34 13.05 7.86 -1.58
N LEU A 35 13.23 7.11 -0.49
CA LEU A 35 13.55 7.70 0.81
C LEU A 35 14.95 8.32 0.83
N LYS A 36 15.90 7.73 0.12
CA LYS A 36 17.23 8.31 -0.06
C LYS A 36 17.18 9.62 -0.86
N GLU A 37 16.46 9.65 -1.98
CA GLU A 37 16.34 10.83 -2.83
C GLU A 37 15.60 11.97 -2.14
N LYS A 38 14.44 11.68 -1.52
CA LYS A 38 13.51 12.72 -1.04
C LYS A 38 13.85 13.26 0.36
N ILE A 39 14.39 12.41 1.23
CA ILE A 39 14.66 12.76 2.65
C ILE A 39 16.06 12.37 3.12
N GLY A 40 16.93 11.87 2.23
CA GLY A 40 18.30 11.48 2.56
C GLY A 40 18.44 10.28 3.51
N CYS A 41 17.36 9.53 3.75
CA CYS A 41 17.35 8.43 4.70
C CYS A 41 17.91 7.14 4.09
N ILE A 42 18.57 6.33 4.92
CA ILE A 42 19.14 5.04 4.57
C ILE A 42 18.21 3.94 5.10
N VAL A 43 17.68 3.12 4.20
CA VAL A 43 16.83 1.99 4.59
C VAL A 43 17.71 0.80 4.97
N THR A 44 17.65 0.38 6.23
CA THR A 44 18.40 -0.75 6.76
C THR A 44 17.46 -1.95 6.89
N ARG A 45 17.65 -2.95 6.01
CA ARG A 45 16.83 -4.17 6.04
C ARG A 45 17.18 -5.02 7.25
N VAL A 46 16.17 -5.28 8.09
CA VAL A 46 16.29 -6.17 9.25
C VAL A 46 15.97 -7.59 8.83
N LYS A 47 16.89 -8.52 9.12
CA LYS A 47 16.76 -9.96 8.85
C LYS A 47 16.57 -10.74 10.16
N GLY A 48 16.29 -12.03 10.07
CA GLY A 48 16.25 -12.93 11.23
C GLY A 48 14.90 -13.00 11.96
N TYR A 49 13.84 -12.42 11.38
CA TYR A 49 12.48 -12.58 11.86
C TYR A 49 11.58 -13.02 10.72
N ASP A 50 10.89 -14.14 10.93
CA ASP A 50 9.89 -14.61 9.99
C ASP A 50 8.62 -13.77 10.12
N THR A 51 8.42 -12.86 9.16
CA THR A 51 7.23 -11.99 9.17
C THR A 51 5.94 -12.74 8.88
N ASP A 52 5.99 -13.98 8.39
CA ASP A 52 4.80 -14.80 8.17
C ASP A 52 4.14 -15.19 9.50
N LEU A 53 4.88 -15.15 10.62
CA LEU A 53 4.33 -15.24 11.99
C LEU A 53 3.40 -14.07 12.35
N LEU A 54 3.37 -13.00 11.55
CA LEU A 54 2.47 -11.85 11.74
C LEU A 54 1.20 -11.95 10.87
N GLY A 55 1.05 -13.06 10.12
CA GLY A 55 -0.04 -13.31 9.17
C GLY A 55 0.48 -13.44 7.73
N THR A 56 -0.13 -14.31 6.93
CA THR A 56 0.29 -14.56 5.54
C THR A 56 -0.77 -14.15 4.53
N PHE A 57 -0.31 -13.70 3.35
CA PHE A 57 -1.21 -13.43 2.21
C PHE A 57 -1.83 -14.69 1.62
N THR A 58 -1.27 -15.87 1.90
CA THR A 58 -1.71 -17.17 1.39
C THR A 58 -2.76 -17.85 2.26
N ARG A 59 -3.37 -17.10 3.20
CA ARG A 59 -4.46 -17.56 4.09
C ARG A 59 -4.04 -18.61 5.13
N ASP A 60 -2.75 -18.82 5.36
CA ASP A 60 -2.24 -19.84 6.29
C ASP A 60 -2.31 -19.38 7.76
N ILE A 61 -2.09 -18.07 8.02
CA ILE A 61 -2.14 -17.48 9.37
C ILE A 61 -3.00 -16.21 9.33
N PRO A 62 -4.10 -16.13 10.11
CA PRO A 62 -4.92 -14.93 10.18
C PRO A 62 -4.14 -13.74 10.70
N ARG A 63 -4.32 -12.60 10.03
CA ARG A 63 -3.85 -11.30 10.46
C ARG A 63 -4.47 -10.92 11.82
N ALA A 64 -3.66 -10.46 12.77
CA ALA A 64 -4.14 -9.80 13.98
C ALA A 64 -4.34 -8.28 13.74
N GLY A 65 -5.53 -7.76 14.07
CA GLY A 65 -5.84 -6.33 14.02
C GLY A 65 -5.99 -5.73 12.61
N THR A 66 -6.11 -4.41 12.53
CA THR A 66 -6.26 -3.59 11.31
C THR A 66 -4.97 -3.48 10.50
N GLN A 67 -5.06 -3.08 9.21
CA GLN A 67 -3.91 -2.88 8.28
C GLN A 67 -2.73 -2.17 8.93
N ILE A 68 -3.03 -1.03 9.53
CA ILE A 68 -2.08 -0.16 10.19
C ILE A 68 -1.49 -0.80 11.45
N GLU A 69 -2.26 -1.55 12.24
CA GLU A 69 -1.75 -2.20 13.45
C GLU A 69 -0.70 -3.26 13.16
N ALA A 70 -0.89 -4.08 12.11
CA ALA A 70 0.13 -5.04 11.73
C ALA A 70 1.39 -4.36 11.17
N ALA A 71 1.22 -3.31 10.35
CA ALA A 71 2.34 -2.49 9.88
C ALA A 71 3.12 -1.89 11.07
N ARG A 72 2.40 -1.33 12.05
CA ARG A 72 2.99 -0.76 13.27
C ARG A 72 3.77 -1.81 14.05
N LYS A 73 3.17 -2.98 14.31
CA LYS A 73 3.83 -4.09 15.01
C LYS A 73 5.10 -4.52 14.27
N LYS A 74 5.05 -4.62 12.94
CA LYS A 74 6.19 -4.97 12.09
C LYS A 74 7.32 -3.94 12.16
N ALA A 75 6.98 -2.64 12.10
CA ALA A 75 7.95 -1.56 12.23
C ALA A 75 8.63 -1.61 13.61
N ARG A 76 7.85 -1.80 14.69
CA ARG A 76 8.36 -1.93 16.06
C ARG A 76 9.30 -3.12 16.23
N ILE A 77 8.93 -4.30 15.75
CA ILE A 77 9.82 -5.48 15.78
C ILE A 77 11.12 -5.20 15.02
N GLY A 78 11.05 -4.54 13.86
CA GLY A 78 12.24 -4.14 13.11
C GLY A 78 13.15 -3.20 13.91
N MET A 79 12.57 -2.22 14.60
CA MET A 79 13.31 -1.31 15.48
C MET A 79 13.96 -2.06 16.65
N ASP A 80 13.23 -2.96 17.32
CA ASP A 80 13.72 -3.71 18.47
C ASP A 80 14.89 -4.64 18.09
N LEU A 81 14.79 -5.33 16.95
CA LEU A 81 15.83 -6.22 16.46
C LEU A 81 17.10 -5.51 15.98
N SER A 82 16.96 -4.28 15.47
CA SER A 82 18.08 -3.50 14.93
C SER A 82 18.69 -2.52 15.94
N GLY A 83 17.97 -2.20 17.01
CA GLY A 83 18.31 -1.12 17.93
C GLY A 83 18.07 0.29 17.38
N LEU A 84 17.54 0.43 16.15
CA LEU A 84 17.31 1.72 15.50
C LEU A 84 16.12 2.47 16.13
N LYS A 85 16.20 3.81 16.10
CA LYS A 85 15.15 4.71 16.62
C LYS A 85 14.05 5.03 15.60
N LEU A 86 14.28 4.66 14.34
CA LEU A 86 13.35 4.84 13.25
C LEU A 86 12.88 3.48 12.74
N GLY A 87 11.58 3.33 12.52
CA GLY A 87 10.97 2.13 11.96
C GLY A 87 10.12 2.42 10.73
N LEU A 88 10.26 1.58 9.72
CA LEU A 88 9.48 1.57 8.48
C LEU A 88 8.88 0.19 8.28
N ALA A 89 7.59 0.14 7.97
CA ALA A 89 6.96 -1.09 7.52
C ALA A 89 5.90 -0.82 6.46
N SER A 90 5.71 -1.79 5.58
CA SER A 90 4.59 -1.83 4.64
C SER A 90 3.70 -3.02 4.90
N GLU A 91 2.40 -2.80 4.79
CA GLU A 91 1.39 -3.84 4.83
C GLU A 91 0.35 -3.64 3.73
N GLY A 92 -0.02 -4.73 3.07
CA GLY A 92 -0.94 -4.71 1.94
C GLY A 92 -2.26 -5.38 2.28
N SER A 93 -3.33 -5.00 1.59
CA SER A 93 -4.60 -5.73 1.58
C SER A 93 -5.17 -5.75 0.18
N PHE A 94 -6.02 -6.75 -0.06
CA PHE A 94 -6.71 -6.94 -1.34
C PHE A 94 -8.20 -7.10 -1.10
N GLY A 95 -9.00 -6.56 -2.00
CA GLY A 95 -10.46 -6.60 -1.92
C GLY A 95 -11.09 -6.03 -3.19
N PRO A 96 -12.41 -5.90 -3.21
CA PRO A 96 -13.11 -5.23 -4.30
C PRO A 96 -12.81 -3.72 -4.29
N ASP A 97 -12.88 -3.08 -5.45
CA ASP A 97 -12.69 -1.64 -5.57
C ASP A 97 -13.79 -0.86 -4.81
N PRO A 98 -13.48 0.29 -4.21
CA PRO A 98 -14.42 1.01 -3.35
C PRO A 98 -15.52 1.74 -4.12
N PHE A 99 -15.46 1.80 -5.46
CA PHE A 99 -16.40 2.58 -6.27
C PHE A 99 -17.50 1.70 -6.87
N THR A 100 -17.12 0.60 -7.51
CA THR A 100 -18.03 -0.33 -8.20
C THR A 100 -18.19 -1.65 -7.44
N GLY A 101 -17.23 -2.02 -6.59
CA GLY A 101 -17.22 -3.29 -5.89
C GLY A 101 -16.91 -4.50 -6.77
N MET A 102 -16.47 -4.29 -8.02
CA MET A 102 -16.36 -5.34 -9.04
C MET A 102 -14.92 -5.69 -9.40
N LEU A 103 -13.98 -4.75 -9.27
CA LEU A 103 -12.61 -4.93 -9.73
C LEU A 103 -11.68 -5.29 -8.57
N PRO A 104 -10.67 -6.15 -8.79
CA PRO A 104 -9.65 -6.38 -7.78
C PRO A 104 -8.85 -5.11 -7.48
N TRP A 105 -8.70 -4.85 -6.19
CA TRP A 105 -8.10 -3.63 -5.67
C TRP A 105 -7.04 -3.95 -4.62
N ASN A 106 -5.93 -3.24 -4.66
CA ASN A 106 -4.87 -3.32 -3.67
C ASN A 106 -4.80 -2.00 -2.90
N VAL A 107 -4.68 -2.10 -1.58
CA VAL A 107 -4.40 -0.99 -0.68
C VAL A 107 -3.07 -1.29 0.00
N GLU A 108 -2.10 -0.41 -0.16
CA GLU A 108 -0.79 -0.48 0.52
C GLU A 108 -0.68 0.63 1.54
N VAL A 109 -0.36 0.26 2.77
CA VAL A 109 -0.09 1.18 3.87
C VAL A 109 1.41 1.12 4.16
N LEU A 110 2.04 2.28 4.22
CA LEU A 110 3.34 2.46 4.85
C LEU A 110 3.18 3.18 6.19
N ILE A 111 3.97 2.75 7.17
CA ILE A 111 4.07 3.42 8.47
C ILE A 111 5.52 3.80 8.73
N TRP A 112 5.72 5.02 9.21
CA TRP A 112 6.98 5.56 9.70
C TRP A 112 6.83 5.86 11.19
N ILE A 113 7.74 5.33 11.99
CA ILE A 113 7.79 5.53 13.42
C ILE A 113 9.11 6.22 13.76
N ASP A 114 9.04 7.33 14.48
CA ASP A 114 10.21 8.04 15.00
C ASP A 114 10.10 8.18 16.52
N ASN A 115 10.97 7.47 17.25
CA ASN A 115 11.01 7.50 18.71
C ASN A 115 11.63 8.78 19.29
N GLU A 116 12.46 9.50 18.53
CA GLU A 116 13.08 10.73 19.01
C GLU A 116 12.10 11.89 18.96
N TYR A 117 11.31 11.99 17.89
CA TYR A 117 10.23 12.96 17.81
C TYR A 117 8.96 12.50 18.54
N GLY A 118 8.81 11.19 18.78
CA GLY A 118 7.62 10.61 19.39
C GLY A 118 6.42 10.66 18.45
N ILE A 119 6.64 10.40 17.16
CA ILE A 119 5.62 10.53 16.10
C ILE A 119 5.44 9.24 15.32
N GLU A 120 4.24 9.09 14.76
CA GLU A 120 3.88 8.05 13.82
C GLU A 120 3.19 8.70 12.61
N ILE A 121 3.67 8.38 11.41
CA ILE A 121 3.15 8.94 10.16
C ILE A 121 2.82 7.77 9.24
N SER A 122 1.62 7.78 8.68
CA SER A 122 1.19 6.78 7.70
C SER A 122 0.97 7.40 6.32
N ALA A 123 1.20 6.60 5.29
CA ALA A 123 0.85 6.90 3.91
C ALA A 123 0.12 5.70 3.31
N VAL A 124 -0.85 5.99 2.44
CA VAL A 124 -1.67 4.97 1.79
C VAL A 124 -1.64 5.23 0.29
N ALA A 125 -1.40 4.18 -0.48
CA ALA A 125 -1.67 4.17 -1.91
C ALA A 125 -2.62 3.02 -2.21
N GLN A 126 -3.48 3.22 -3.18
CA GLN A 126 -4.45 2.22 -3.56
C GLN A 126 -4.72 2.27 -5.06
N GLY A 127 -4.97 1.13 -5.66
CA GLY A 127 -5.11 1.02 -7.10
C GLY A 127 -5.56 -0.35 -7.55
N LYS A 128 -5.83 -0.45 -8.85
CA LYS A 128 -6.09 -1.73 -9.52
C LYS A 128 -4.94 -2.70 -9.24
N THR A 129 -5.27 -3.97 -9.14
CA THR A 129 -4.28 -5.02 -8.93
C THR A 129 -4.51 -6.19 -9.88
N ASN A 130 -3.50 -7.03 -10.00
CA ASN A 130 -3.57 -8.27 -10.75
C ASN A 130 -3.81 -9.42 -9.76
N LEU A 131 -5.08 -9.65 -9.45
CA LEU A 131 -5.56 -10.73 -8.58
C LEU A 131 -6.56 -11.56 -9.39
N VAL A 132 -6.06 -12.59 -10.07
CA VAL A 132 -6.83 -13.47 -10.94
C VAL A 132 -6.46 -14.92 -10.70
N ASN A 133 -7.38 -15.83 -11.04
CA ASN A 133 -7.18 -17.26 -10.90
C ASN A 133 -7.85 -18.05 -12.03
N LEU A 134 -7.45 -19.31 -12.17
CA LEU A 134 -7.98 -20.29 -13.10
C LEU A 134 -8.00 -21.66 -12.41
N LEU A 135 -9.10 -22.39 -12.57
CA LEU A 135 -9.19 -23.82 -12.28
C LEU A 135 -9.35 -24.57 -13.61
N THR A 136 -8.40 -25.43 -13.96
CA THR A 136 -8.42 -26.12 -15.27
C THR A 136 -7.77 -27.49 -15.23
N THR A 137 -8.05 -28.28 -16.26
CA THR A 137 -7.37 -29.54 -16.60
C THR A 137 -6.44 -29.39 -17.81
N SER A 138 -6.48 -28.25 -18.52
CA SER A 138 -5.79 -28.02 -19.80
C SER A 138 -4.53 -27.18 -19.61
N TRP A 139 -3.45 -27.63 -20.24
CA TRP A 139 -2.22 -26.86 -20.33
C TRP A 139 -2.39 -25.62 -21.22
N GLU A 140 -3.14 -25.75 -22.32
CA GLU A 140 -3.41 -24.66 -23.27
C GLU A 140 -4.17 -23.51 -22.59
N GLU A 141 -5.17 -23.82 -21.76
CA GLU A 141 -5.86 -22.82 -20.95
C GLU A 141 -4.95 -22.18 -19.91
N THR A 142 -4.05 -22.96 -19.29
CA THR A 142 -3.05 -22.46 -18.34
C THR A 142 -2.08 -21.48 -19.01
N GLU A 143 -1.58 -21.79 -20.21
CA GLU A 143 -0.71 -20.89 -20.97
C GLU A 143 -1.40 -19.59 -21.36
N ALA A 144 -2.66 -19.67 -21.80
CA ALA A 144 -3.45 -18.50 -22.15
C ALA A 144 -3.68 -17.61 -20.91
N PHE A 145 -4.06 -18.21 -19.78
CA PHE A 145 -4.22 -17.51 -18.51
C PHE A 145 -2.92 -16.88 -18.01
N ALA A 146 -1.80 -17.60 -18.06
CA ALA A 146 -0.51 -17.07 -17.61
C ALA A 146 -0.15 -15.79 -18.38
N LYS A 147 -0.34 -15.78 -19.71
CA LYS A 147 -0.12 -14.59 -20.55
C LYS A 147 -1.02 -13.42 -20.15
N THR A 148 -2.32 -13.66 -19.95
CA THR A 148 -3.26 -12.58 -19.57
C THR A 148 -3.03 -12.07 -18.14
N ALA A 149 -2.55 -12.94 -17.25
CA ALA A 149 -2.12 -12.61 -15.91
C ALA A 149 -0.74 -11.91 -15.87
N GLY A 150 -0.09 -11.64 -17.01
CA GLY A 150 1.18 -10.91 -17.06
C GLY A 150 2.41 -11.72 -16.63
N PHE A 151 2.35 -13.06 -16.72
CA PHE A 151 3.49 -13.95 -16.54
C PHE A 151 4.49 -13.79 -17.70
N PRO A 152 5.83 -13.81 -17.46
CA PRO A 152 6.51 -14.13 -16.19
C PRO A 152 6.75 -12.93 -15.26
N GLN A 153 6.42 -11.70 -15.66
CA GLN A 153 6.66 -10.53 -14.82
C GLN A 153 5.85 -10.59 -13.51
N HIS A 154 4.62 -11.08 -13.60
CA HIS A 154 3.84 -11.54 -12.45
C HIS A 154 4.10 -13.02 -12.24
N HIS A 155 4.57 -13.39 -11.06
CA HIS A 155 4.75 -14.79 -10.72
C HIS A 155 3.40 -15.46 -10.47
N LEU A 156 3.38 -16.78 -10.59
CA LEU A 156 2.20 -17.60 -10.34
C LEU A 156 2.38 -18.52 -9.13
N ILE A 157 1.24 -18.95 -8.62
CA ILE A 157 1.08 -19.99 -7.62
C ILE A 157 0.26 -21.10 -8.25
N VAL A 158 0.62 -22.35 -7.95
CA VAL A 158 -0.13 -23.53 -8.38
C VAL A 158 -0.49 -24.41 -7.17
N ARG A 159 -1.74 -24.85 -7.13
CA ARG A 159 -2.29 -25.81 -6.17
C ARG A 159 -2.98 -26.97 -6.88
N PRO A 160 -2.94 -28.19 -6.33
CA PRO A 160 -3.87 -29.25 -6.74
C PRO A 160 -5.30 -28.87 -6.39
N GLU A 161 -6.27 -29.44 -7.11
CA GLU A 161 -7.71 -29.40 -6.80
C GLU A 161 -8.38 -28.03 -6.84
N GLY A 162 -8.07 -27.11 -5.92
CA GLY A 162 -8.80 -25.85 -5.77
C GLY A 162 -8.09 -24.83 -4.89
N GLU A 163 -8.72 -23.66 -4.72
CA GLU A 163 -8.12 -22.50 -4.03
C GLU A 163 -7.72 -22.73 -2.57
N ASN A 164 -8.34 -23.71 -1.92
CA ASN A 164 -8.14 -24.01 -0.49
C ASN A 164 -7.22 -25.22 -0.24
N ASP A 165 -6.63 -25.81 -1.29
CA ASP A 165 -5.72 -26.95 -1.12
C ASP A 165 -4.43 -26.50 -0.41
N PRO A 166 -4.02 -27.15 0.69
CA PRO A 166 -2.83 -26.75 1.45
C PRO A 166 -1.51 -27.02 0.71
N ARG A 167 -1.51 -27.90 -0.31
CA ARG A 167 -0.34 -28.20 -1.12
C ARG A 167 -0.16 -27.08 -2.13
N ILE A 168 1.00 -26.43 -2.10
CA ILE A 168 1.21 -25.21 -2.88
C ILE A 168 2.64 -25.10 -3.40
N ARG A 169 2.78 -24.69 -4.67
CA ARG A 169 4.03 -24.20 -5.24
C ARG A 169 3.90 -22.70 -5.48
N LYS A 170 4.77 -21.91 -4.83
CA LYS A 170 4.73 -20.43 -4.85
C LYS A 170 5.91 -19.88 -5.64
N GLY A 171 5.76 -18.68 -6.21
CA GLY A 171 6.87 -17.92 -6.79
C GLY A 171 7.38 -18.51 -8.10
N ILE A 172 6.50 -19.14 -8.86
CA ILE A 172 6.81 -19.67 -10.19
C ILE A 172 7.03 -18.46 -11.10
N ALA A 173 8.23 -18.37 -11.69
CA ALA A 173 8.66 -17.24 -12.51
C ALA A 173 9.13 -17.64 -13.92
N GLU A 174 9.20 -18.94 -14.22
CA GLU A 174 9.68 -19.45 -15.51
C GLU A 174 8.69 -20.46 -16.12
N TRP A 175 8.58 -20.46 -17.45
CA TRP A 175 7.61 -21.30 -18.17
C TRP A 175 7.79 -22.80 -17.90
N THR A 176 9.04 -23.26 -17.84
CA THR A 176 9.37 -24.65 -17.52
C THR A 176 8.93 -25.04 -16.11
N ASP A 177 9.07 -24.12 -15.15
CA ASP A 177 8.65 -24.36 -13.76
C ASP A 177 7.13 -24.35 -13.64
N LEU A 178 6.45 -23.51 -14.41
CA LEU A 178 4.99 -23.51 -14.49
C LEU A 178 4.47 -24.82 -15.04
N GLN A 179 5.06 -25.34 -16.11
CA GLN A 179 4.70 -26.63 -16.68
C GLN A 179 4.92 -27.78 -15.70
N ALA A 180 6.09 -27.80 -15.04
CA ALA A 180 6.38 -28.80 -14.01
C ALA A 180 5.43 -28.71 -12.81
N ALA A 181 5.08 -27.50 -12.37
CA ALA A 181 4.11 -27.28 -11.29
C ALA A 181 2.69 -27.70 -11.69
N PHE A 182 2.27 -27.43 -12.92
CA PHE A 182 0.98 -27.85 -13.45
C PHE A 182 0.86 -29.38 -13.50
N THR A 183 1.83 -30.07 -14.10
CA THR A 183 1.87 -31.54 -14.14
C THR A 183 1.81 -32.15 -12.74
N TRP A 184 2.63 -31.61 -11.83
CA TRP A 184 2.59 -32.02 -10.42
C TRP A 184 1.20 -31.85 -9.81
N ALA A 185 0.52 -30.72 -10.05
CA ALA A 185 -0.81 -30.49 -9.49
C ALA A 185 -1.85 -31.50 -10.01
N LEU A 186 -1.80 -31.85 -11.29
CA LEU A 186 -2.67 -32.89 -11.89
C LEU A 186 -2.41 -34.30 -11.35
N GLU A 187 -1.15 -34.61 -11.04
CA GLU A 187 -0.76 -35.88 -10.44
C GLU A 187 -1.27 -35.99 -8.99
N GLN A 188 -1.19 -34.89 -8.23
CA GLN A 188 -1.60 -34.83 -6.83
C GLN A 188 -3.11 -34.67 -6.64
N SER A 189 -3.84 -34.18 -7.65
CA SER A 189 -5.27 -33.92 -7.55
C SER A 189 -6.11 -35.16 -7.86
N GLN A 190 -7.16 -35.35 -7.05
CA GLN A 190 -8.14 -36.42 -7.29
C GLN A 190 -9.08 -36.08 -8.44
N ASN A 191 -9.42 -34.81 -8.61
CA ASN A 191 -10.29 -34.30 -9.68
C ASN A 191 -9.56 -34.05 -11.00
N LYS A 192 -8.25 -34.28 -11.07
CA LYS A 192 -7.40 -33.99 -12.24
C LYS A 192 -7.45 -32.53 -12.67
N GLN A 193 -7.67 -31.62 -11.73
CA GLN A 193 -7.61 -30.17 -11.95
C GLN A 193 -6.42 -29.57 -11.22
N ALA A 194 -5.93 -28.46 -11.76
CA ALA A 194 -4.95 -27.57 -11.15
C ALA A 194 -5.58 -26.19 -10.99
N PHE A 195 -5.37 -25.60 -9.82
CA PHE A 195 -5.74 -24.22 -9.52
C PHE A 195 -4.49 -23.35 -9.63
N ILE A 196 -4.56 -22.33 -10.49
CA ILE A 196 -3.48 -21.39 -10.76
C ILE A 196 -3.96 -20.00 -10.35
N GLU A 197 -3.15 -19.27 -9.61
CA GLU A 197 -3.45 -17.90 -9.19
C GLU A 197 -2.22 -17.00 -9.29
N THR A 198 -2.44 -15.71 -9.43
CA THR A 198 -1.36 -14.71 -9.34
C THR A 198 -0.74 -14.69 -7.96
N ASP A 199 0.59 -14.68 -7.90
CA ASP A 199 1.30 -14.55 -6.64
C ASP A 199 1.25 -13.10 -6.13
N MET A 200 0.52 -12.88 -5.04
CA MET A 200 0.30 -11.55 -4.48
C MET A 200 1.44 -11.05 -3.58
N ARG A 201 2.52 -11.82 -3.40
CA ARG A 201 3.68 -11.40 -2.62
C ARG A 201 4.40 -10.26 -3.35
N ALA A 202 4.87 -9.25 -2.61
CA ALA A 202 5.39 -8.01 -3.19
C ALA A 202 6.47 -8.23 -4.26
N HIS A 203 7.50 -9.03 -3.98
CA HIS A 203 8.58 -9.31 -4.93
C HIS A 203 8.14 -10.05 -6.21
N ALA A 204 6.95 -10.65 -6.20
CA ALA A 204 6.38 -11.46 -7.28
C ALA A 204 5.32 -10.70 -8.10
N ASN A 205 4.98 -9.47 -7.70
CA ASN A 205 3.86 -8.72 -8.26
C ASN A 205 4.26 -7.26 -8.55
N PRO A 206 4.68 -6.94 -9.79
CA PRO A 206 5.07 -5.59 -10.19
C PRO A 206 3.99 -4.52 -9.94
N THR A 207 2.72 -4.81 -10.18
CA THR A 207 1.61 -3.87 -9.90
C THR A 207 1.54 -3.51 -8.41
N ARG A 208 1.71 -4.51 -7.52
CA ARG A 208 1.78 -4.25 -6.08
C ARG A 208 3.02 -3.43 -5.70
N MET A 209 4.17 -3.73 -6.31
CA MET A 209 5.40 -2.96 -6.08
C MET A 209 5.24 -1.49 -6.48
N GLU A 210 4.49 -1.22 -7.55
CA GLU A 210 4.15 0.14 -7.95
C GLU A 210 3.27 0.85 -6.90
N ASN A 211 2.27 0.17 -6.35
CA ASN A 211 1.47 0.75 -5.26
C ASN A 211 2.32 1.04 -4.00
N ILE A 212 3.27 0.15 -3.65
CA ILE A 212 4.22 0.39 -2.57
C ILE A 212 5.10 1.61 -2.88
N ARG A 213 5.55 1.75 -4.13
CA ARG A 213 6.34 2.89 -4.61
C ARG A 213 5.55 4.20 -4.44
N VAL A 214 4.30 4.26 -4.88
CA VAL A 214 3.43 5.44 -4.73
C VAL A 214 3.19 5.77 -3.25
N ALA A 215 2.96 4.77 -2.40
CA ALA A 215 2.83 4.99 -0.97
C ALA A 215 4.11 5.60 -0.37
N ALA A 216 5.28 5.21 -0.88
CA ALA A 216 6.57 5.72 -0.43
C ALA A 216 6.78 7.18 -0.83
N GLU A 217 6.33 7.58 -2.02
CA GLU A 217 6.35 8.99 -2.46
C GLU A 217 5.47 9.86 -1.55
N GLU A 218 4.25 9.39 -1.25
CA GLU A 218 3.36 10.11 -0.34
C GLU A 218 3.91 10.17 1.08
N LEU A 219 4.54 9.09 1.56
CA LEU A 219 5.22 9.09 2.86
C LEU A 219 6.36 10.11 2.88
N ALA A 220 7.23 10.09 1.88
CA ALA A 220 8.35 11.00 1.77
C ALA A 220 7.89 12.46 1.72
N LYS A 221 6.84 12.75 0.94
CA LYS A 221 6.21 14.08 0.90
C LYS A 221 5.74 14.53 2.27
N LYS A 222 5.04 13.67 3.03
CA LYS A 222 4.61 13.99 4.41
C LYS A 222 5.80 14.24 5.33
N LEU A 223 6.84 13.41 5.26
CA LEU A 223 8.05 13.55 6.08
C LEU A 223 8.83 14.83 5.77
N SER A 224 8.84 15.29 4.52
CA SER A 224 9.48 16.55 4.14
C SER A 224 8.68 17.79 4.53
N CYS A 225 7.38 17.66 4.83
CA CYS A 225 6.53 18.77 5.25
C CYS A 225 6.64 19.02 6.75
N LEU A 226 7.23 20.15 7.14
CA LEU A 226 7.37 20.52 8.54
C LEU A 226 6.16 21.30 9.06
N CYS A 227 5.83 21.06 10.32
CA CYS A 227 4.87 21.90 11.02
C CYS A 227 5.41 23.33 11.15
N PRO A 228 4.67 24.36 10.72
CA PRO A 228 5.15 25.75 10.80
C PRO A 228 5.21 26.28 12.25
N ALA A 229 4.60 25.59 13.22
CA ALA A 229 4.62 25.99 14.62
C ALA A 229 5.75 25.34 15.44
N CYS A 230 6.02 24.05 15.24
CA CYS A 230 7.00 23.29 16.04
C CYS A 230 8.11 22.63 15.24
N GLY A 231 8.14 22.79 13.91
CA GLY A 231 9.16 22.20 13.03
C GLY A 231 9.12 20.66 12.93
N THR A 232 8.13 19.99 13.52
CA THR A 232 8.05 18.52 13.48
C THR A 232 7.67 18.03 12.07
N PRO A 233 8.37 17.02 11.52
CA PRO A 233 7.99 16.34 10.26
C PRO A 233 6.58 15.76 10.29
N GLY A 234 5.93 15.62 9.13
CA GLY A 234 4.61 15.00 9.03
C GLY A 234 3.43 15.96 9.03
N TYR A 235 3.66 17.25 8.77
CA TYR A 235 2.56 18.21 8.61
C TYR A 235 1.82 17.94 7.29
N SER A 236 0.60 17.43 7.37
CA SER A 236 -0.17 17.02 6.19
C SER A 236 -1.65 17.31 6.36
N ILE A 237 -2.41 17.03 5.31
CA ILE A 237 -3.88 16.96 5.39
C ILE A 237 -4.24 15.87 6.41
N ILE A 238 -5.08 16.23 7.38
CA ILE A 238 -5.61 15.32 8.40
C ILE A 238 -7.12 15.14 8.28
N GLU A 239 -7.79 16.03 7.56
CA GLU A 239 -9.23 15.99 7.35
C GLU A 239 -9.60 16.73 6.05
N ARG A 240 -10.63 16.26 5.36
CA ARG A 240 -11.23 16.92 4.20
C ARG A 240 -12.67 17.25 4.57
N LEU A 241 -13.04 18.52 4.48
CA LEU A 241 -14.37 19.01 4.83
C LEU A 241 -15.24 19.07 3.56
N ALA A 242 -16.34 18.34 3.55
CA ALA A 242 -17.36 18.44 2.51
C ALA A 242 -18.18 19.74 2.61
N GLY A 243 -19.10 19.95 1.68
CA GLY A 243 -20.07 21.05 1.71
C GLY A 243 -19.79 22.15 0.69
N LEU A 244 -19.15 21.84 -0.43
CA LEU A 244 -19.00 22.81 -1.52
C LEU A 244 -20.41 23.20 -2.01
N PRO A 245 -20.76 24.49 -2.13
CA PRO A 245 -22.13 24.89 -2.47
C PRO A 245 -22.46 24.52 -3.92
N CYS A 246 -23.62 23.92 -4.15
CA CYS A 246 -24.13 23.65 -5.49
C CYS A 246 -24.30 24.96 -6.28
N GLU A 247 -23.82 25.02 -7.52
CA GLU A 247 -23.92 26.24 -8.35
C GLU A 247 -25.37 26.66 -8.65
N ARG A 248 -26.32 25.70 -8.62
CA ARG A 248 -27.72 25.95 -8.96
C ARG A 248 -28.58 26.31 -7.74
N CYS A 249 -28.51 25.53 -6.67
CA CYS A 249 -29.40 25.68 -5.51
C CYS A 249 -28.71 26.19 -4.25
N GLY A 250 -27.38 26.29 -4.24
CA GLY A 250 -26.58 26.75 -3.10
C GLY A 250 -26.50 25.78 -1.92
N GLN A 251 -27.18 24.63 -1.95
CA GLN A 251 -27.09 23.62 -0.89
C GLN A 251 -25.69 22.99 -0.84
N PRO A 252 -25.20 22.63 0.36
CA PRO A 252 -23.92 21.96 0.52
C PRO A 252 -23.96 20.56 -0.12
N THR A 253 -22.94 20.21 -0.90
CA THR A 253 -22.81 18.87 -1.49
C THR A 253 -21.78 18.01 -0.75
N HIS A 254 -21.67 16.75 -1.14
CA HIS A 254 -20.60 15.87 -0.68
C HIS A 254 -19.21 16.22 -1.23
N GLU A 255 -19.11 17.16 -2.18
CA GLU A 255 -17.82 17.60 -2.70
C GLU A 255 -17.01 18.33 -1.62
N ILE A 256 -15.69 18.11 -1.64
CA ILE A 256 -14.76 18.73 -0.70
C ILE A 256 -14.73 20.24 -0.93
N ARG A 257 -14.95 20.99 0.14
CA ARG A 257 -14.87 22.45 0.22
C ARG A 257 -13.52 22.92 0.76
N ALA A 258 -12.96 22.22 1.74
CA ALA A 258 -11.72 22.62 2.39
C ALA A 258 -10.89 21.43 2.86
N GLU A 259 -9.60 21.66 3.06
CA GLU A 259 -8.66 20.71 3.64
C GLU A 259 -8.13 21.25 4.97
N VAL A 260 -8.15 20.43 6.02
CA VAL A 260 -7.51 20.75 7.30
C VAL A 260 -6.12 20.14 7.29
N HIS A 261 -5.10 20.99 7.35
CA HIS A 261 -3.73 20.58 7.56
C HIS A 261 -3.40 20.62 9.05
N GLY A 262 -2.68 19.63 9.55
CA GLY A 262 -2.38 19.52 10.98
C GLY A 262 -1.04 18.88 11.28
N CYS A 263 -0.51 19.18 12.47
CA CYS A 263 0.67 18.52 13.01
C CYS A 263 0.28 17.22 13.72
N CYS A 264 1.13 16.19 13.59
CA CYS A 264 0.98 14.94 14.34
C CYS A 264 1.42 15.03 15.81
N LYS A 265 2.06 16.15 16.22
CA LYS A 265 2.65 16.31 17.57
C LYS A 265 2.06 17.45 18.39
N CYS A 266 1.83 18.62 17.79
CA CYS A 266 1.25 19.78 18.49
C CYS A 266 -0.18 20.06 18.02
N THR A 267 -0.84 21.03 18.65
CA THR A 267 -2.23 21.40 18.33
C THR A 267 -2.38 22.25 17.07
N HIS A 268 -1.29 22.58 16.38
CA HIS A 268 -1.34 23.46 15.20
C HIS A 268 -2.12 22.83 14.06
N ARG A 269 -3.15 23.55 13.59
CA ARG A 269 -4.00 23.18 12.46
C ARG A 269 -4.37 24.42 11.66
N VAL A 270 -4.54 24.26 10.35
CA VAL A 270 -5.00 25.31 9.44
C VAL A 270 -6.01 24.71 8.46
N THR A 271 -7.18 25.32 8.38
CA THR A 271 -8.16 25.03 7.34
C THR A 271 -7.85 25.87 6.11
N ILE A 272 -7.69 25.20 4.97
CA ILE A 272 -7.46 25.82 3.67
C ILE A 272 -8.68 25.53 2.80
N GLU A 273 -9.43 26.58 2.49
CA GLU A 273 -10.53 26.50 1.52
C GLU A 273 -9.96 26.16 0.14
N ARG A 274 -10.69 25.34 -0.61
CA ARG A 274 -10.35 25.08 -2.01
C ARG A 274 -10.42 26.37 -2.81
N SER A 275 -9.37 26.62 -3.57
CA SER A 275 -9.27 27.79 -4.45
C SER A 275 -9.51 27.45 -5.91
N ASP A 276 -9.41 26.18 -6.29
CA ASP A 276 -9.55 25.70 -7.66
C ASP A 276 -11.01 25.60 -8.12
N ARG A 277 -11.95 25.42 -7.18
CA ARG A 277 -13.38 25.31 -7.45
C ARG A 277 -14.19 25.93 -6.32
N GLN A 278 -15.10 26.84 -6.66
CA GLN A 278 -15.97 27.53 -5.68
C GLN A 278 -17.36 26.89 -5.55
N TYR A 279 -17.85 26.22 -6.60
CA TYR A 279 -19.18 25.63 -6.65
C TYR A 279 -19.15 24.19 -7.16
N ALA A 280 -20.01 23.34 -6.62
CA ALA A 280 -20.20 21.96 -7.03
C ALA A 280 -21.13 21.85 -8.26
N ASP A 281 -20.93 20.80 -9.06
CA ASP A 281 -21.81 20.50 -10.19
C ASP A 281 -23.20 20.10 -9.66
N PRO A 282 -24.32 20.60 -10.22
CA PRO A 282 -25.65 20.19 -9.80
C PRO A 282 -25.89 18.67 -9.91
N GLY A 283 -25.16 17.98 -10.79
CA GLY A 283 -25.17 16.51 -10.91
C GLY A 283 -24.60 15.77 -9.68
N HIS A 284 -23.87 16.46 -8.81
CA HIS A 284 -23.37 15.92 -7.53
C HIS A 284 -24.13 16.45 -6.31
N CYS A 285 -25.29 17.09 -6.52
CA CYS A 285 -26.10 17.65 -5.45
C CYS A 285 -27.37 16.83 -5.24
N ASP A 286 -27.54 16.24 -4.05
CA ASP A 286 -28.72 15.41 -3.71
C ASP A 286 -30.05 16.15 -3.84
N SER A 287 -30.06 17.50 -3.80
CA SER A 287 -31.26 18.29 -4.03
C SER A 287 -31.56 18.55 -5.52
N CYS A 288 -30.54 18.63 -6.37
CA CYS A 288 -30.70 18.89 -7.81
C CYS A 288 -30.70 17.60 -8.65
N ASN A 289 -30.03 16.56 -8.15
CA ASN A 289 -29.88 15.24 -8.73
C ASN A 289 -29.93 14.18 -7.61
N PRO A 290 -31.13 13.92 -7.05
CA PRO A 290 -31.34 12.92 -6.00
C PRO A 290 -31.08 11.48 -6.47
#